data_AF-A0A3B9TUT7-F1
#
_entry.id   AF-A0A3B9TUT7-F1
#
_cell.length_a   1.000
_cell.length_b   1.000
_cell.length_c   1.000
_cell.angle_alpha   90.00
_cell.angle_beta   90.00
_cell.angle_gamma   90.00
#
_symmetry.space_group_name_H-M   'P 1'
#
loop_
_entity.id
_entity.type
_entity.pdbx_description
1 polymer ?
#
loop_
_entity_poly.entity_id
_entity_poly.type
_entity_poly.pdbx_seq_one_letter_code
_entity_poly.pdbx_strand_id
1 'polypeptide(L)'
;AILIPISYGMNPTTALITMAAIYYGAMFGGSRASIMINTPGDASAIVSCFDGYPMTKNGEAGKALAISAIASFIGGIIGMVFLIFLALPVANTALKFGPAEMFSLMLFALTATVTLSQGSMLKGFIAMSLGFMLSTIGIDPLSGMMRYTFVTELQEGIDFLVAMIGLYAVAEVFKNYRNIEAHFSVDAKSIGKVWVPWEDFKKTIMPIIRSSPLGFLIGVLPGMGGTIATFVSYALEKTLSKRPEKFGKGAIEGLAAPEAANNASSCGALVPLLTLGIPGSGTTAVMLGALMMLGVRPGPILFQMHPEIAWGVIASMLLGNILLVLINLPLAVPLVQLLRVP
;
A
#
# COMPACT_ATOMS: atom_id res chain seq x y z
N ALA A 1 6.24 -8.56 -5.07
CA ALA A 1 7.39 -9.47 -5.25
C ALA A 1 7.03 -10.65 -6.15
N ILE A 2 6.10 -11.53 -5.75
CA ILE A 2 5.76 -12.77 -6.50
C ILE A 2 5.35 -12.50 -7.97
N LEU A 3 4.75 -11.34 -8.26
CA LEU A 3 4.33 -10.97 -9.61
C LEU A 3 5.45 -10.52 -10.54
N ILE A 4 6.60 -10.10 -9.99
CA ILE A 4 7.67 -9.46 -10.79
C ILE A 4 8.12 -10.37 -11.94
N PRO A 5 8.39 -11.67 -11.72
CA PRO A 5 8.75 -12.58 -12.81
C PRO A 5 7.63 -12.78 -13.83
N ILE A 6 6.37 -12.79 -13.39
CA ILE A 6 5.20 -12.96 -14.28
C ILE A 6 4.99 -11.71 -15.15
N SER A 7 5.23 -10.53 -14.59
CA SER A 7 5.04 -9.26 -15.30
C SER A 7 6.13 -8.96 -16.34
N TYR A 8 7.28 -9.64 -16.29
CA TYR A 8 8.42 -9.37 -17.16
C TYR A 8 8.15 -9.61 -18.65
N GLY A 9 7.20 -10.49 -18.99
CA GLY A 9 6.78 -10.73 -20.38
C GLY A 9 5.63 -9.84 -20.85
N MET A 10 5.09 -8.98 -19.98
CA MET A 10 3.93 -8.13 -20.30
C MET A 10 4.40 -6.78 -20.86
N ASN A 11 3.53 -6.11 -21.63
CA ASN A 11 3.77 -4.71 -21.94
C ASN A 11 3.72 -3.87 -20.64
N PRO A 12 4.42 -2.71 -20.57
CA PRO A 12 4.54 -1.96 -19.33
C PRO A 12 3.21 -1.46 -18.75
N THR A 13 2.26 -1.10 -19.60
CA THR A 13 0.91 -0.67 -19.20
C THR A 13 0.17 -1.80 -18.48
N THR A 14 0.12 -2.98 -19.09
CA THR A 14 -0.57 -4.16 -18.54
C THR A 14 0.12 -4.66 -17.28
N ALA A 15 1.45 -4.66 -17.24
CA ALA A 15 2.20 -4.99 -16.03
C ALA A 15 1.84 -4.05 -14.87
N LEU A 16 1.84 -2.73 -15.11
CA LEU A 16 1.54 -1.75 -14.07
C LEU A 16 0.08 -1.81 -13.62
N ILE A 17 -0.85 -2.00 -14.55
CA ILE A 17 -2.27 -2.24 -14.23
C ILE A 17 -2.42 -3.49 -13.36
N THR A 18 -1.73 -4.59 -13.70
CA THR A 18 -1.77 -5.85 -12.95
C THR A 18 -1.22 -5.66 -11.53
N MET A 19 -0.08 -4.97 -11.40
CA MET A 19 0.51 -4.66 -10.10
C MET A 19 -0.38 -3.73 -9.27
N ALA A 20 -0.97 -2.70 -9.89
CA ALA A 20 -1.88 -1.78 -9.23
C ALA A 20 -3.16 -2.48 -8.77
N ALA A 21 -3.72 -3.37 -9.59
CA ALA A 21 -4.90 -4.16 -9.24
C ALA A 21 -4.65 -5.06 -8.03
N ILE A 22 -3.47 -5.70 -7.97
CA ILE A 22 -3.11 -6.57 -6.84
C ILE A 22 -2.74 -5.76 -5.60
N TYR A 23 -2.01 -4.65 -5.76
CA TYR A 23 -1.75 -3.71 -4.67
C TYR A 23 -3.05 -3.26 -4.03
N TYR A 24 -3.98 -2.77 -4.84
CA TYR A 24 -5.24 -2.24 -4.37
C TYR A 24 -6.15 -3.35 -3.80
N GLY A 25 -6.19 -4.51 -4.45
CA GLY A 25 -6.89 -5.69 -3.94
C GLY A 25 -6.35 -6.18 -2.59
N ALA A 26 -5.04 -6.12 -2.37
CA ALA A 26 -4.42 -6.46 -1.09
C ALA A 26 -4.78 -5.45 0.02
N MET A 27 -4.77 -4.15 -0.30
CA MET A 27 -5.14 -3.08 0.64
C MET A 27 -6.62 -3.15 1.04
N PHE A 28 -7.49 -3.58 0.13
CA PHE A 28 -8.91 -3.84 0.40
C PHE A 28 -9.14 -5.15 1.16
N GLY A 29 -8.47 -6.23 0.75
CA GLY A 29 -8.74 -7.58 1.24
C GLY A 29 -8.06 -7.95 2.57
N GLY A 30 -6.96 -7.27 2.91
CA GLY A 30 -6.12 -7.61 4.07
C GLY A 30 -6.82 -7.52 5.43
N SER A 31 -7.87 -6.70 5.54
CA SER A 31 -8.64 -6.50 6.76
C SER A 31 -9.59 -7.65 7.10
N ARG A 32 -9.90 -8.55 6.16
CA ARG A 32 -10.78 -9.70 6.44
C ARG A 32 -10.20 -10.65 7.47
N ALA A 33 -8.94 -11.03 7.30
CA ALA A 33 -8.24 -11.90 8.24
C ALA A 33 -8.08 -11.20 9.61
N SER A 34 -7.83 -9.88 9.60
CA SER A 34 -7.83 -9.05 10.82
C SER A 34 -9.17 -9.12 11.57
N ILE A 35 -10.27 -8.91 10.86
CA ILE A 35 -11.63 -8.88 11.42
C ILE A 35 -12.05 -10.26 11.91
N MET A 36 -11.77 -11.32 11.15
CA MET A 36 -12.29 -12.66 11.46
C MET A 36 -11.46 -13.39 12.51
N ILE A 37 -10.13 -13.31 12.42
CA ILE A 37 -9.22 -14.17 13.20
C ILE A 37 -8.03 -13.40 13.80
N ASN A 38 -8.14 -12.07 13.91
CA ASN A 38 -7.14 -11.23 14.56
C ASN A 38 -5.72 -11.35 13.97
N THR A 39 -5.62 -11.78 12.72
CA THR A 39 -4.34 -12.03 12.04
C THR A 39 -4.27 -11.10 10.83
N PRO A 40 -3.52 -9.99 10.90
CA PRO A 40 -3.51 -9.02 9.83
C PRO A 40 -2.85 -9.57 8.57
N GLY A 41 -3.55 -9.44 7.43
CA GLY A 41 -3.03 -9.84 6.12
C GLY A 41 -1.96 -8.89 5.57
N ASP A 42 -1.91 -7.67 6.08
CA ASP A 42 -0.90 -6.66 5.78
C ASP A 42 -0.64 -5.79 7.02
N ALA A 43 0.52 -5.15 7.09
CA ALA A 43 0.89 -4.26 8.19
C ALA A 43 -0.11 -3.12 8.43
N SER A 44 -0.77 -2.63 7.39
CA SER A 44 -1.82 -1.60 7.50
C SER A 44 -3.12 -2.13 8.13
N ALA A 45 -3.41 -3.42 7.95
CA ALA A 45 -4.64 -4.04 8.44
C ALA A 45 -4.61 -4.40 9.93
N ILE A 46 -3.50 -4.14 10.65
CA ILE A 46 -3.37 -4.42 12.08
C ILE A 46 -4.37 -3.61 12.91
N VAL A 47 -4.67 -2.38 12.51
CA VAL A 47 -5.58 -1.49 13.24
C VAL A 47 -7.03 -2.00 13.13
N SER A 48 -7.35 -2.66 12.01
CA SER A 48 -8.65 -3.32 11.80
C SER A 48 -8.91 -4.44 12.80
N CYS A 49 -7.85 -5.05 13.37
CA CYS A 49 -7.99 -6.01 14.47
C CYS A 49 -8.56 -5.37 15.74
N PHE A 50 -8.29 -4.08 16.00
CA PHE A 50 -8.61 -3.43 17.27
C PHE A 50 -10.11 -3.39 17.53
N ASP A 51 -10.92 -3.07 16.51
CA ASP A 51 -12.38 -3.06 16.64
C ASP A 51 -13.06 -4.13 15.79
N GLY A 52 -12.50 -4.51 14.64
CA GLY A 52 -13.08 -5.53 13.77
C GLY A 52 -13.16 -6.91 14.42
N TYR A 53 -12.10 -7.35 15.10
CA TYR A 53 -12.10 -8.65 15.77
C TYR A 53 -13.03 -8.70 17.00
N PRO A 54 -13.09 -7.68 17.88
CA PRO A 54 -14.12 -7.61 18.89
C PRO A 54 -15.55 -7.62 18.34
N MET A 55 -15.83 -6.93 17.21
CA MET A 55 -17.14 -7.02 16.55
C MET A 55 -17.47 -8.46 16.14
N THR A 56 -16.51 -9.19 15.57
CA THR A 56 -16.67 -10.62 15.26
C THR A 56 -16.97 -11.45 16.50
N LYS A 57 -16.24 -11.23 17.61
CA LYS A 57 -16.50 -11.92 18.90
C LYS A 57 -17.89 -11.62 19.47
N ASN A 58 -18.44 -10.45 19.19
CA ASN A 58 -19.78 -10.03 19.62
C ASN A 58 -20.89 -10.55 18.66
N GLY A 59 -20.56 -11.38 17.68
CA GLY A 59 -21.53 -11.90 16.70
C GLY A 59 -21.87 -10.91 15.57
N GLU A 60 -21.13 -9.81 15.45
CA GLU A 60 -21.32 -8.76 14.43
C GLU A 60 -20.34 -8.91 13.25
N ALA A 61 -19.82 -10.11 12.98
CA ALA A 61 -18.82 -10.37 11.94
C ALA A 61 -19.25 -9.87 10.55
N GLY A 62 -20.47 -10.21 10.11
CA GLY A 62 -21.00 -9.75 8.83
C GLY A 62 -21.12 -8.22 8.72
N LYS A 63 -21.43 -7.55 9.83
CA LYS A 63 -21.49 -6.08 9.90
C LYS A 63 -20.10 -5.46 9.85
N ALA A 64 -19.11 -6.03 10.56
CA ALA A 64 -17.72 -5.58 10.51
C ALA A 64 -17.15 -5.68 9.08
N LEU A 65 -17.34 -6.83 8.42
CA LEU A 65 -16.91 -7.05 7.04
C LEU A 65 -17.58 -6.06 6.07
N ALA A 66 -18.88 -5.81 6.23
CA ALA A 66 -19.59 -4.86 5.38
C ALA A 66 -19.13 -3.41 5.60
N ILE A 67 -18.90 -2.99 6.85
CA ILE A 67 -18.36 -1.66 7.16
C ILE A 67 -16.96 -1.48 6.57
N SER A 68 -16.08 -2.47 6.75
CA SER A 68 -14.73 -2.43 6.20
C SER A 68 -14.74 -2.31 4.67
N ALA A 69 -15.57 -3.09 3.98
CA ALA A 69 -15.71 -3.02 2.52
C ALA A 69 -16.22 -1.64 2.04
N ILE A 70 -17.24 -1.10 2.71
CA ILE A 70 -17.82 0.20 2.33
C ILE A 70 -16.84 1.35 2.63
N ALA A 71 -16.19 1.33 3.79
CA ALA A 71 -15.21 2.33 4.18
C ALA A 71 -14.00 2.32 3.24
N SER A 72 -13.48 1.14 2.91
CA SER A 72 -12.40 0.94 1.94
C SER A 72 -12.76 1.51 0.57
N PHE A 73 -13.97 1.20 0.08
CA PHE A 73 -14.44 1.73 -1.19
C PHE A 73 -14.52 3.24 -1.22
N ILE A 74 -15.21 3.84 -0.24
CA ILE A 74 -15.43 5.30 -0.20
C ILE A 74 -14.08 6.02 -0.02
N GLY A 75 -13.23 5.55 0.88
CA GLY A 75 -11.89 6.12 1.05
C GLY A 75 -11.02 5.97 -0.19
N GLY A 76 -11.16 4.84 -0.88
CA GLY A 76 -10.62 4.60 -2.20
C GLY A 76 -11.04 5.62 -3.24
N ILE A 77 -12.35 5.86 -3.40
CA ILE A 77 -12.89 6.84 -4.34
C ILE A 77 -12.41 8.25 -4.00
N ILE A 78 -12.42 8.64 -2.72
CA ILE A 78 -11.93 9.95 -2.30
C ILE A 78 -10.43 10.11 -2.60
N GLY A 79 -9.62 9.12 -2.24
CA GLY A 79 -8.18 9.12 -2.55
C GLY A 79 -7.92 9.12 -4.06
N MET A 80 -8.78 8.46 -4.84
CA MET A 80 -8.70 8.43 -6.29
C MET A 80 -9.01 9.78 -6.93
N VAL A 81 -10.04 10.46 -6.44
CA VAL A 81 -10.36 11.83 -6.83
C VAL A 81 -9.16 12.73 -6.55
N PHE A 82 -8.57 12.65 -5.35
CA PHE A 82 -7.37 13.42 -5.04
C PHE A 82 -6.17 13.07 -5.93
N LEU A 83 -5.94 11.79 -6.24
CA LEU A 83 -4.88 11.37 -7.17
C LEU A 83 -5.07 12.01 -8.55
N ILE A 84 -6.29 11.96 -9.12
CA ILE A 84 -6.59 12.55 -10.43
C ILE A 84 -6.31 14.06 -10.44
N PHE A 85 -6.73 14.76 -9.38
CA PHE A 85 -6.57 16.22 -9.30
C PHE A 85 -5.14 16.67 -8.94
N LEU A 86 -4.37 15.86 -8.19
CA LEU A 86 -3.03 16.24 -7.72
C LEU A 86 -1.89 15.71 -8.59
N ALA A 87 -2.09 14.64 -9.36
CA ALA A 87 -1.04 14.05 -10.17
C ALA A 87 -0.40 15.07 -11.14
N LEU A 88 -1.21 15.78 -11.93
CA LEU A 88 -0.70 16.77 -12.89
C LEU A 88 -0.05 17.99 -12.21
N PRO A 89 -0.69 18.64 -11.21
CA PRO A 89 -0.05 19.76 -10.49
C PRO A 89 1.30 19.39 -9.86
N VAL A 90 1.41 18.20 -9.25
CA VAL A 90 2.66 17.74 -8.64
C VAL A 90 3.72 17.47 -9.72
N ALA A 91 3.37 16.78 -10.81
CA ALA A 91 4.30 16.56 -11.93
C ALA A 91 4.81 17.88 -12.54
N ASN A 92 3.92 18.84 -12.77
CA ASN A 92 4.29 20.15 -13.32
C ASN A 92 5.18 20.98 -12.37
N THR A 93 4.99 20.81 -11.05
CA THR A 93 5.83 21.45 -10.04
C THR A 93 7.21 20.81 -10.02
N ALA A 94 7.28 19.49 -10.12
CA ALA A 94 8.52 18.73 -10.15
C ALA A 94 9.39 19.04 -11.37
N LEU A 95 8.79 19.38 -12.53
CA LEU A 95 9.54 19.86 -13.70
C LEU A 95 10.30 21.16 -13.45
N LYS A 96 9.92 21.94 -12.43
CA LYS A 96 10.57 23.20 -12.06
C LYS A 96 11.67 23.02 -11.02
N PHE A 97 11.84 21.81 -10.47
CA PHE A 97 12.84 21.56 -9.44
C PHE A 97 14.24 21.57 -10.03
N GLY A 98 15.13 22.33 -9.40
CA GLY A 98 16.55 22.33 -9.70
C GLY A 98 17.28 21.22 -8.94
N PRO A 99 18.62 21.19 -9.04
CA PRO A 99 19.45 20.20 -8.35
C PRO A 99 19.29 20.21 -6.82
N ALA A 100 19.10 21.39 -6.21
CA ALA A 100 18.99 21.53 -4.76
C ALA A 100 17.65 20.97 -4.23
N GLU A 101 16.55 21.25 -4.93
CA GLU A 101 15.22 20.74 -4.59
C GLU A 101 15.18 19.22 -4.76
N MET A 102 15.72 18.70 -5.88
CA MET A 102 15.82 17.26 -6.11
C MET A 102 16.70 16.57 -5.07
N PHE A 103 17.84 17.16 -4.69
CA PHE A 103 18.67 16.62 -3.62
C PHE A 103 17.92 16.55 -2.29
N SER A 104 17.25 17.64 -1.90
CA SER A 104 16.49 17.72 -0.65
C SER A 104 15.33 16.72 -0.62
N LEU A 105 14.64 16.57 -1.75
CA LEU A 105 13.56 15.61 -1.92
C LEU A 105 14.05 14.17 -1.81
N MET A 106 15.18 13.83 -2.43
CA MET A 106 15.79 12.49 -2.34
C MET A 106 16.29 12.20 -0.92
N LEU A 107 16.90 13.18 -0.26
CA LEU A 107 17.32 13.05 1.14
C LEU A 107 16.10 12.82 2.06
N PHE A 108 15.02 13.57 1.85
CA PHE A 108 13.76 13.38 2.55
C PHE A 108 13.19 11.98 2.29
N ALA A 109 13.17 11.51 1.04
CA ALA A 109 12.69 10.17 0.72
C ALA A 109 13.52 9.05 1.38
N LEU A 110 14.85 9.17 1.39
CA LEU A 110 15.75 8.20 2.02
C LEU A 110 15.55 8.18 3.55
N THR A 111 15.55 9.36 4.17
CA THR A 111 15.32 9.48 5.62
C THR A 111 13.93 8.96 6.01
N ALA A 112 12.90 9.31 5.26
CA ALA A 112 11.55 8.83 5.47
C ALA A 112 11.40 7.33 5.20
N THR A 113 12.23 6.71 4.35
CA THR A 113 12.24 5.26 4.15
C THR A 113 12.79 4.52 5.36
N VAL A 114 13.85 5.06 5.99
CA VAL A 114 14.48 4.47 7.17
C VAL A 114 13.53 4.48 8.39
N THR A 115 12.73 5.53 8.54
CA THR A 115 11.78 5.64 9.66
C THR A 115 10.64 4.62 9.60
N LEU A 116 10.41 3.99 8.45
CA LEU A 116 9.36 2.96 8.27
C LEU A 116 9.80 1.56 8.64
N SER A 117 11.11 1.34 8.73
CA SER A 117 11.67 0.01 8.94
C SER A 117 11.14 -0.52 10.27
N GLN A 118 10.09 -1.35 10.19
CA GLN A 118 9.39 -1.85 11.36
C GLN A 118 10.37 -2.61 12.27
N GLY A 119 10.30 -2.32 13.57
CA GLY A 119 11.23 -2.85 14.56
C GLY A 119 12.40 -1.91 14.82
N SER A 120 13.47 -1.98 14.02
CA SER A 120 14.72 -1.25 14.28
C SER A 120 15.06 -0.27 13.16
N MET A 121 14.96 1.03 13.48
CA MET A 121 15.40 2.13 12.61
C MET A 121 16.88 2.00 12.22
N LEU A 122 17.72 1.50 13.13
CA LEU A 122 19.14 1.24 12.86
C LEU A 122 19.33 0.18 11.77
N LYS A 123 18.57 -0.92 11.80
CA LYS A 123 18.62 -1.95 10.75
C LYS A 123 18.16 -1.39 9.41
N GLY A 124 17.12 -0.57 9.41
CA GLY A 124 16.64 0.14 8.22
C GLY A 124 17.71 1.06 7.63
N PHE A 125 18.38 1.84 8.48
CA PHE A 125 19.47 2.73 8.07
C PHE A 125 20.63 1.95 7.47
N ILE A 126 21.08 0.88 8.12
CA ILE A 126 22.15 0.02 7.60
C ILE A 126 21.77 -0.57 6.25
N ALA A 127 20.56 -1.11 6.11
CA ALA A 127 20.08 -1.68 4.85
C ALA A 127 20.00 -0.63 3.73
N MET A 128 19.52 0.58 4.03
CA MET A 128 19.48 1.71 3.09
C MET A 128 20.91 2.11 2.68
N SER A 129 21.84 2.28 3.63
CA SER A 129 23.22 2.62 3.32
C SER A 129 23.90 1.56 2.46
N LEU A 130 23.69 0.27 2.75
CA LEU A 130 24.18 -0.82 1.91
C LEU A 130 23.59 -0.78 0.50
N GLY A 131 22.27 -0.62 0.37
CA GLY A 131 21.61 -0.48 -0.92
C GLY A 131 22.12 0.73 -1.72
N PHE A 132 22.34 1.87 -1.05
CA PHE A 132 22.91 3.06 -1.65
C PHE A 132 24.33 2.82 -2.16
N MET A 133 25.20 2.19 -1.35
CA MET A 133 26.55 1.80 -1.77
C MET A 133 26.52 0.88 -3.00
N LEU A 134 25.68 -0.15 -2.99
CA LEU A 134 25.52 -1.08 -4.12
C LEU A 134 25.04 -0.36 -5.39
N SER A 135 24.15 0.64 -5.26
CA SER A 135 23.67 1.43 -6.40
C SER A 135 24.72 2.33 -7.05
N THR A 136 25.86 2.55 -6.37
CA THR A 136 26.98 3.33 -6.94
C THR A 136 27.96 2.49 -7.77
N ILE A 137 27.78 1.16 -7.82
CA ILE A 137 28.61 0.27 -8.63
C ILE A 137 28.20 0.39 -10.10
N GLY A 138 29.16 0.61 -10.99
CA GLY A 138 28.95 0.70 -12.43
C GLY A 138 29.41 2.03 -13.04
N ILE A 139 29.03 2.28 -14.29
CA ILE A 139 29.27 3.55 -14.97
C ILE A 139 28.27 4.60 -14.46
N ASP A 140 28.78 5.74 -13.97
CA ASP A 140 27.94 6.86 -13.58
C ASP A 140 27.28 7.49 -14.82
N PRO A 141 25.93 7.52 -14.92
CA PRO A 141 25.25 8.01 -16.11
C PRO A 141 25.43 9.53 -16.36
N LEU A 142 25.85 10.28 -15.33
CA LEU A 142 26.12 11.72 -15.44
C LEU A 142 27.54 12.03 -15.87
N SER A 143 28.56 11.44 -15.21
CA SER A 143 29.97 11.73 -15.50
C SER A 143 30.65 10.75 -16.43
N GLY A 144 30.04 9.59 -16.72
CA GLY A 144 30.64 8.49 -17.49
C GLY A 144 31.76 7.76 -16.75
N MET A 145 32.07 8.12 -15.50
CA MET A 145 33.15 7.48 -14.75
C MET A 145 32.72 6.12 -14.20
N MET A 146 33.61 5.12 -14.31
CA MET A 146 33.43 3.83 -13.65
C MET A 146 33.65 3.96 -12.15
N ARG A 147 32.70 3.45 -11.35
CA ARG A 147 32.75 3.43 -9.89
C ARG A 147 32.65 2.00 -9.39
N TYR A 148 33.60 1.58 -8.57
CA TYR A 148 33.57 0.31 -7.83
C TYR A 148 33.29 -0.95 -8.69
N THR A 149 33.69 -0.95 -9.97
CA THR A 149 33.42 -2.07 -10.89
C THR A 149 34.29 -3.28 -10.56
N PHE A 150 35.61 -3.10 -10.41
CA PHE A 150 36.63 -4.13 -10.07
C PHE A 150 36.73 -5.34 -11.03
N VAL A 151 35.66 -5.70 -11.74
CA VAL A 151 35.54 -6.75 -12.76
C VAL A 151 34.70 -6.22 -13.93
N THR A 152 34.83 -6.84 -15.10
CA THR A 152 34.14 -6.44 -16.33
C THR A 152 32.62 -6.54 -16.24
N GLU A 153 32.12 -7.55 -15.54
CA GLU A 153 30.70 -7.86 -15.36
C GLU A 153 29.97 -6.79 -14.55
N LEU A 154 30.69 -6.03 -13.71
CA LEU A 154 30.13 -4.96 -12.88
C LEU A 154 30.22 -3.59 -13.54
N GLN A 155 30.68 -3.48 -14.79
CA GLN A 155 30.72 -2.20 -15.51
C GLN A 155 29.30 -1.65 -15.75
N GLU A 156 28.34 -2.52 -16.04
CA GLU A 156 26.92 -2.17 -16.16
C GLU A 156 26.24 -1.97 -14.80
N GLY A 157 26.99 -2.17 -13.71
CA GLY A 157 26.49 -2.13 -12.35
C GLY A 157 25.83 -3.43 -11.91
N ILE A 158 25.14 -3.38 -10.78
CA ILE A 158 24.33 -4.50 -10.32
C ILE A 158 22.99 -4.43 -11.02
N ASP A 159 22.69 -5.47 -11.80
CA ASP A 159 21.38 -5.60 -12.44
C ASP A 159 20.27 -5.55 -11.38
N PHE A 160 19.40 -4.56 -11.53
CA PHE A 160 18.32 -4.29 -10.58
C PHE A 160 17.33 -5.47 -10.48
N LEU A 161 17.04 -6.14 -11.60
CA LEU A 161 16.15 -7.31 -11.66
C LEU A 161 16.73 -8.46 -10.84
N VAL A 162 18.00 -8.80 -11.07
CA VAL A 162 18.70 -9.87 -10.35
C VAL A 162 18.74 -9.59 -8.85
N ALA A 163 19.09 -8.36 -8.47
CA ALA A 163 19.13 -7.95 -7.06
C ALA A 163 17.75 -8.05 -6.39
N MET A 164 16.69 -7.56 -7.04
CA MET A 164 15.33 -7.61 -6.48
C MET A 164 14.79 -9.03 -6.38
N ILE A 165 14.95 -9.87 -7.41
CA ILE A 165 14.52 -11.27 -7.34
C ILE A 165 15.25 -11.99 -6.20
N GLY A 166 16.58 -11.83 -6.11
CA GLY A 166 17.37 -12.44 -5.05
C GLY A 166 16.93 -12.01 -3.66
N LEU A 167 16.85 -10.70 -3.42
CA LEU A 167 16.46 -10.15 -2.11
C LEU A 167 15.05 -10.57 -1.69
N TYR A 168 14.06 -10.41 -2.58
CA TYR A 168 12.68 -10.74 -2.23
C TYR A 168 12.41 -12.24 -2.15
N ALA A 169 12.94 -13.05 -3.07
CA ALA A 169 12.72 -14.50 -3.04
C ALA A 169 13.33 -15.12 -1.78
N VAL A 170 14.56 -14.75 -1.44
CA VAL A 170 15.24 -15.25 -0.25
C VAL A 170 14.55 -14.76 1.03
N ALA A 171 14.15 -13.49 1.10
CA ALA A 171 13.40 -12.96 2.24
C ALA A 171 12.06 -13.69 2.45
N GLU A 172 11.34 -13.99 1.37
CA GLU A 172 10.05 -14.67 1.43
C GLU A 172 10.22 -16.14 1.88
N VAL A 173 11.27 -16.83 1.42
CA VAL A 173 11.59 -18.19 1.89
C VAL A 173 11.85 -18.22 3.39
N PHE A 174 12.69 -17.31 3.91
CA PHE A 174 12.96 -17.23 5.35
C PHE A 174 11.72 -16.87 6.17
N LYS A 175 10.88 -15.98 5.65
CA LYS A 175 9.62 -15.59 6.30
C LYS A 175 8.66 -16.77 6.39
N ASN A 176 8.49 -17.52 5.30
CA ASN A 176 7.62 -18.69 5.27
C ASN A 176 8.14 -19.81 6.16
N TYR A 177 9.45 -20.05 6.18
CA TYR A 177 10.07 -21.03 7.08
C TYR A 177 9.72 -20.79 8.56
N ARG A 178 9.66 -19.52 8.99
CA ARG A 178 9.31 -19.16 10.38
C ARG A 178 7.86 -19.46 10.77
N ASN A 179 6.96 -19.57 9.80
CA ASN A 179 5.51 -19.67 10.02
C ASN A 179 4.92 -21.05 9.66
N ILE A 180 5.76 -22.08 9.43
CA ILE A 180 5.34 -23.42 8.98
C ILE A 180 4.33 -24.11 9.91
N GLU A 181 4.29 -23.77 11.21
CA GLU A 181 3.48 -24.47 12.22
C GLU A 181 2.19 -23.73 12.64
N ALA A 182 1.79 -22.65 11.96
CA ALA A 182 0.63 -21.87 12.38
C ALA A 182 -0.71 -22.58 12.02
N HIS A 183 -1.31 -23.28 12.99
CA HIS A 183 -2.66 -23.81 12.85
C HIS A 183 -3.72 -22.73 13.15
N PHE A 184 -4.50 -22.34 12.14
CA PHE A 184 -5.60 -21.38 12.31
C PHE A 184 -6.95 -22.10 12.39
N SER A 185 -7.69 -21.88 13.49
CA SER A 185 -9.07 -22.33 13.61
C SER A 185 -10.03 -21.19 13.24
N VAL A 186 -10.69 -21.29 12.08
CA VAL A 186 -11.71 -20.32 11.64
C VAL A 186 -13.11 -20.89 11.83
N ASP A 187 -13.85 -20.36 12.81
CA ASP A 187 -15.28 -20.70 12.97
C ASP A 187 -16.17 -19.88 12.02
N ALA A 188 -16.09 -20.18 10.72
CA ALA A 188 -16.91 -19.52 9.69
C ALA A 188 -18.43 -19.84 9.76
N LYS A 189 -18.91 -20.64 10.73
CA LYS A 189 -20.37 -20.90 10.89
C LYS A 189 -21.14 -19.67 11.41
N SER A 190 -20.45 -18.62 11.86
CA SER A 190 -21.05 -17.45 12.53
C SER A 190 -21.09 -16.15 11.70
N ILE A 191 -20.67 -16.15 10.42
CA ILE A 191 -20.50 -14.89 9.65
C ILE A 191 -21.83 -14.15 9.41
N GLY A 192 -22.98 -14.82 9.54
CA GLY A 192 -24.29 -14.18 9.38
C GLY A 192 -24.45 -13.50 8.00
N LYS A 193 -25.42 -12.59 7.89
CA LYS A 193 -25.60 -11.78 6.67
C LYS A 193 -24.61 -10.61 6.67
N VAL A 194 -23.81 -10.48 5.61
CA VAL A 194 -22.91 -9.33 5.40
C VAL A 194 -23.77 -8.11 5.05
N TRP A 195 -24.15 -7.33 6.07
CA TRP A 195 -25.06 -6.20 5.94
C TRP A 195 -24.82 -5.17 7.04
N VAL A 196 -25.02 -3.89 6.73
CA VAL A 196 -24.96 -2.78 7.70
C VAL A 196 -26.33 -2.11 7.79
N PRO A 197 -26.95 -2.04 8.98
CA PRO A 197 -28.13 -1.21 9.19
C PRO A 197 -27.84 0.26 8.85
N TRP A 198 -28.82 0.95 8.26
CA TRP A 198 -28.64 2.35 7.84
C TRP A 198 -28.21 3.29 8.98
N GLU A 199 -28.69 3.03 10.20
CA GLU A 199 -28.32 3.80 11.39
C GLU A 199 -26.84 3.64 11.76
N ASP A 200 -26.27 2.45 11.56
CA ASP A 200 -24.85 2.21 11.83
C ASP A 200 -23.99 2.75 10.70
N PHE A 201 -24.43 2.63 9.45
CA PHE A 201 -23.74 3.24 8.33
C PHE A 201 -23.64 4.77 8.49
N LYS A 202 -24.71 5.45 8.91
CA LYS A 202 -24.70 6.90 9.17
C LYS A 202 -23.62 7.34 10.16
N LYS A 203 -23.33 6.51 11.18
CA LYS A 203 -22.27 6.80 12.16
C LYS A 203 -20.87 6.71 11.54
N THR A 204 -20.70 5.92 10.48
CA THR A 204 -19.40 5.75 9.79
C THR A 204 -19.11 6.81 8.73
N ILE A 205 -20.11 7.55 8.23
CA ILE A 205 -19.93 8.54 7.15
C ILE A 205 -18.88 9.60 7.51
N MET A 206 -19.04 10.24 8.67
CA MET A 206 -18.13 11.32 9.07
C MET A 206 -16.72 10.82 9.40
N PRO A 207 -16.53 9.68 10.11
CA PRO A 207 -15.22 9.02 10.23
C PRO A 207 -14.54 8.75 8.89
N ILE A 208 -15.26 8.20 7.91
CA ILE A 208 -14.73 7.89 6.57
C ILE A 208 -14.30 9.17 5.85
N ILE A 209 -15.17 10.19 5.80
CA ILE A 209 -14.89 11.45 5.10
C ILE A 209 -13.71 12.19 5.74
N ARG A 210 -13.56 12.17 7.07
CA ARG A 210 -12.42 12.82 7.75
C ARG A 210 -11.12 12.05 7.56
N SER A 211 -11.20 10.72 7.58
CA SER A 211 -10.02 9.85 7.54
C SER A 211 -9.45 9.68 6.14
N SER A 212 -10.27 9.84 5.09
CA SER A 212 -9.81 9.66 3.71
C SER A 212 -8.78 10.72 3.28
N PRO A 213 -9.01 12.05 3.45
CA PRO A 213 -7.99 13.06 3.18
C PRO A 213 -6.74 12.90 4.04
N LEU A 214 -6.92 12.57 5.32
CA LEU A 214 -5.79 12.29 6.22
C LEU A 214 -4.93 11.13 5.71
N GLY A 215 -5.58 10.01 5.37
CA GLY A 215 -4.90 8.84 4.82
C GLY A 215 -4.19 9.16 3.51
N PHE A 216 -4.84 9.87 2.60
CA PHE A 216 -4.24 10.31 1.34
C PHE A 216 -2.99 11.18 1.58
N LEU A 217 -3.07 12.20 2.45
CA LEU A 217 -1.95 13.08 2.75
C LEU A 217 -0.77 12.32 3.36
N ILE A 218 -1.03 11.37 4.26
CA ILE A 218 0.00 10.50 4.82
C ILE A 218 0.60 9.60 3.73
N GLY A 219 -0.23 9.07 2.81
CA GLY A 219 0.24 8.25 1.70
C GLY A 219 1.13 9.00 0.70
N VAL A 220 0.85 10.29 0.45
CA VAL A 220 1.69 11.15 -0.42
C VAL A 220 3.09 11.33 0.17
N LEU A 221 3.25 11.23 1.49
CA LEU A 221 4.54 11.37 2.14
C LEU A 221 5.38 10.12 1.87
N PRO A 222 6.58 10.26 1.25
CA PRO A 222 7.47 9.17 0.93
C PRO A 222 7.63 8.24 2.12
N GLY A 223 7.43 6.96 1.83
CA GLY A 223 7.57 5.93 2.83
C GLY A 223 6.39 5.72 3.78
N MET A 224 5.67 6.74 4.24
CA MET A 224 4.76 6.59 5.39
C MET A 224 3.65 5.55 5.23
N GLY A 225 3.19 5.31 4.01
CA GLY A 225 2.32 4.19 3.64
C GLY A 225 1.00 4.08 4.42
N GLY A 226 0.37 2.91 4.32
CA GLY A 226 -0.95 2.63 4.92
C GLY A 226 -0.90 2.44 6.44
N THR A 227 0.17 1.88 6.99
CA THR A 227 0.27 1.60 8.43
C THR A 227 0.19 2.88 9.26
N ILE A 228 0.98 3.90 8.96
CA ILE A 228 0.90 5.15 9.73
C ILE A 228 -0.46 5.82 9.54
N ALA A 229 -0.99 5.81 8.31
CA ALA A 229 -2.31 6.37 8.00
C ALA A 229 -3.42 5.76 8.87
N THR A 230 -3.44 4.43 9.00
CA THR A 230 -4.44 3.71 9.80
C THR A 230 -4.31 4.00 11.30
N PHE A 231 -3.10 4.03 11.85
CA PHE A 231 -2.88 4.36 13.26
C PHE A 231 -3.27 5.80 13.61
N VAL A 232 -2.86 6.77 12.79
CA VAL A 232 -3.18 8.19 13.02
C VAL A 232 -4.69 8.42 12.88
N SER A 233 -5.32 7.83 11.86
CA SER A 233 -6.77 7.89 11.68
C SER A 233 -7.53 7.31 12.88
N TYR A 234 -7.10 6.15 13.40
CA TYR A 234 -7.70 5.55 14.60
C TYR A 234 -7.57 6.43 15.83
N ALA A 235 -6.35 6.96 16.07
CA ALA A 235 -6.08 7.82 17.22
C ALA A 235 -6.90 9.12 17.16
N LEU A 236 -6.99 9.72 15.96
CA LEU A 236 -7.80 10.91 15.72
C LEU A 236 -9.28 10.62 15.99
N GLU A 237 -9.84 9.56 15.42
CA GLU A 237 -11.26 9.25 15.59
C GLU A 237 -11.59 8.88 17.03
N LYS A 238 -10.70 8.18 17.74
CA LYS A 238 -10.84 7.92 19.18
C LYS A 238 -10.88 9.22 19.98
N THR A 239 -10.03 10.18 19.64
CA THR A 239 -9.97 11.48 20.33
C THR A 239 -11.21 12.34 20.07
N LEU A 240 -11.74 12.29 18.83
CA LEU A 240 -12.93 13.04 18.44
C LEU A 240 -14.24 12.38 18.86
N SER A 241 -14.20 11.08 19.21
CA SER A 241 -15.41 10.34 19.56
C SER A 241 -16.00 10.83 20.88
N LYS A 242 -17.34 10.86 20.92
CA LYS A 242 -18.09 11.07 22.16
C LYS A 242 -18.04 9.86 23.10
N ARG A 243 -17.55 8.71 22.61
CA ARG A 243 -17.52 7.42 23.30
C ARG A 243 -16.16 6.72 23.12
N PRO A 244 -15.03 7.34 23.55
CA PRO A 244 -13.69 6.80 23.37
C PRO A 244 -13.48 5.45 24.07
N GLU A 245 -14.29 5.11 25.08
CA GLU A 245 -14.25 3.87 25.84
C GLU A 245 -14.70 2.63 25.06
N LYS A 246 -15.34 2.83 23.90
CA LYS A 246 -15.78 1.74 22.99
C LYS A 246 -14.70 1.30 22.01
N PHE A 247 -13.68 2.11 21.77
CA PHE A 247 -12.57 1.78 20.89
C PHE A 247 -11.76 0.63 21.48
N GLY A 248 -11.44 -0.37 20.67
CA GLY A 248 -10.84 -1.63 21.10
C GLY A 248 -11.86 -2.67 21.59
N LYS A 249 -13.16 -2.34 21.56
CA LYS A 249 -14.27 -3.21 22.02
C LYS A 249 -15.35 -3.41 20.94
N GLY A 250 -15.10 -2.94 19.71
CA GLY A 250 -16.00 -3.07 18.58
C GLY A 250 -16.71 -1.76 18.21
N ALA A 251 -16.03 -0.62 18.36
CA ALA A 251 -16.51 0.64 17.83
C ALA A 251 -16.49 0.62 16.29
N ILE A 252 -17.65 0.81 15.67
CA ILE A 252 -17.79 0.85 14.20
C ILE A 252 -16.96 1.98 13.57
N GLU A 253 -16.81 3.10 14.28
CA GLU A 253 -16.00 4.23 13.85
C GLU A 253 -14.50 3.87 13.90
N GLY A 254 -14.09 3.08 14.89
CA GLY A 254 -12.72 2.57 15.03
C GLY A 254 -12.33 1.54 13.98
N LEU A 255 -13.29 0.94 13.29
CA LEU A 255 -13.05 0.13 12.09
C LEU A 255 -13.13 0.97 10.80
N ALA A 256 -14.17 1.79 10.65
CA ALA A 256 -14.42 2.52 9.41
C ALA A 256 -13.35 3.57 9.08
N ALA A 257 -12.87 4.31 10.09
CA ALA A 257 -11.88 5.37 9.87
C ALA A 257 -10.54 4.82 9.33
N PRO A 258 -9.91 3.81 9.97
CA PRO A 258 -8.67 3.22 9.46
C PRO A 258 -8.82 2.58 8.08
N GLU A 259 -9.92 1.88 7.79
CA GLU A 259 -10.14 1.24 6.49
C GLU A 259 -10.22 2.27 5.36
N ALA A 260 -10.90 3.39 5.60
CA ALA A 260 -10.95 4.51 4.66
C ALA A 260 -9.57 5.17 4.48
N ALA A 261 -8.85 5.40 5.57
CA ALA A 261 -7.50 5.97 5.53
C ALA A 261 -6.51 5.07 4.79
N ASN A 262 -6.60 3.75 4.96
CA ASN A 262 -5.71 2.79 4.31
C ASN A 262 -5.84 2.85 2.78
N ASN A 263 -7.08 2.79 2.30
CA ASN A 263 -7.37 2.79 0.87
C ASN A 263 -7.09 4.17 0.24
N ALA A 264 -7.35 5.26 0.96
CA ALA A 264 -6.98 6.59 0.51
C ALA A 264 -5.45 6.78 0.46
N SER A 265 -4.72 6.28 1.46
CA SER A 265 -3.24 6.27 1.50
C SER A 265 -2.65 5.49 0.33
N SER A 266 -3.30 4.40 -0.06
CA SER A 266 -2.87 3.59 -1.19
C SER A 266 -2.87 4.37 -2.51
N CYS A 267 -3.90 5.20 -2.73
CA CYS A 267 -3.94 6.15 -3.84
C CYS A 267 -2.91 7.27 -3.67
N GLY A 268 -2.76 7.82 -2.46
CA GLY A 268 -1.78 8.86 -2.15
C GLY A 268 -0.34 8.44 -2.44
N ALA A 269 0.02 7.20 -2.11
CA ALA A 269 1.36 6.65 -2.32
C ALA A 269 1.78 6.55 -3.79
N LEU A 270 0.82 6.55 -4.72
CA LEU A 270 1.08 6.56 -6.15
C LEU A 270 1.36 7.95 -6.71
N VAL A 271 0.95 9.03 -6.00
CA VAL A 271 1.25 10.40 -6.45
C VAL A 271 2.76 10.60 -6.57
N PRO A 272 3.59 10.48 -5.51
CA PRO A 272 5.03 10.68 -5.64
C PRO A 272 5.69 9.60 -6.51
N LEU A 273 5.13 8.39 -6.57
CA LEU A 273 5.67 7.33 -7.43
C LEU A 273 5.60 7.75 -8.90
N LEU A 274 4.39 8.10 -9.38
CA LEU A 274 4.15 8.40 -10.77
C LEU A 274 4.75 9.76 -11.18
N THR A 275 4.75 10.73 -10.27
CA THR A 275 5.13 12.13 -10.58
C THR A 275 6.58 12.45 -10.25
N LEU A 276 7.19 11.81 -9.26
CA LEU A 276 8.56 12.11 -8.80
C LEU A 276 9.50 10.90 -8.95
N GLY A 277 8.97 9.70 -9.22
CA GLY A 277 9.75 8.47 -9.17
C GLY A 277 10.14 8.07 -7.74
N ILE A 278 9.39 8.53 -6.74
CA ILE A 278 9.68 8.30 -5.33
C ILE A 278 8.55 7.49 -4.70
N PRO A 279 8.84 6.33 -4.07
CA PRO A 279 7.80 5.49 -3.50
C PRO A 279 7.18 6.10 -2.23
N GLY A 280 5.84 6.12 -2.16
CA GLY A 280 5.08 6.51 -0.97
C GLY A 280 4.97 5.41 0.10
N SER A 281 5.30 4.17 -0.25
CA SER A 281 5.26 2.99 0.63
C SER A 281 6.24 1.91 0.14
N GLY A 282 6.55 0.94 1.00
CA GLY A 282 7.35 -0.23 0.61
C GLY A 282 6.78 -0.97 -0.61
N THR A 283 5.47 -1.10 -0.72
CA THR A 283 4.82 -1.74 -1.88
C THR A 283 5.02 -0.94 -3.16
N THR A 284 4.90 0.39 -3.10
CA THR A 284 5.18 1.24 -4.27
C THR A 284 6.67 1.26 -4.64
N ALA A 285 7.59 0.99 -3.71
CA ALA A 285 9.01 0.83 -4.02
C ALA A 285 9.27 -0.43 -4.85
N VAL A 286 8.55 -1.52 -4.55
CA VAL A 286 8.54 -2.73 -5.37
C VAL A 286 7.99 -2.43 -6.77
N MET A 287 6.91 -1.65 -6.87
CA MET A 287 6.32 -1.25 -8.16
C MET A 287 7.26 -0.35 -8.97
N LEU A 288 7.95 0.61 -8.34
CA LEU A 288 8.98 1.42 -8.97
C LEU A 288 10.04 0.54 -9.61
N GLY A 289 10.52 -0.46 -8.86
CA GLY A 289 11.49 -1.41 -9.35
C GLY A 289 11.01 -2.17 -10.59
N ALA A 290 9.79 -2.72 -10.53
CA ALA A 290 9.20 -3.43 -11.65
C ALA A 290 9.01 -2.54 -12.89
N LEU A 291 8.70 -1.25 -12.71
CA LEU A 291 8.62 -0.30 -13.82
C LEU A 291 9.98 -0.05 -14.46
N MET A 292 11.01 0.14 -13.64
CA MET A 292 12.38 0.30 -14.14
C MET A 292 12.84 -0.92 -14.94
N MET A 293 12.47 -2.14 -14.50
CA MET A 293 12.74 -3.36 -15.26
C MET A 293 12.07 -3.39 -16.63
N LEU A 294 10.89 -2.78 -16.76
CA LEU A 294 10.12 -2.71 -18.00
C LEU A 294 10.54 -1.53 -18.88
N GLY A 295 11.65 -0.85 -18.53
CA GLY A 295 12.16 0.31 -19.25
C GLY A 295 11.36 1.59 -19.01
N VAL A 296 10.45 1.61 -18.04
CA VAL A 296 9.63 2.78 -17.72
C VAL A 296 10.20 3.46 -16.49
N ARG A 297 10.61 4.72 -16.65
CA ARG A 297 11.08 5.56 -15.54
C ARG A 297 9.95 6.50 -15.10
N PRO A 298 9.35 6.27 -13.92
CA PRO A 298 8.36 7.18 -13.38
C PRO A 298 8.98 8.54 -13.05
N GLY A 299 8.15 9.59 -13.04
CA GLY A 299 8.62 10.94 -12.84
C GLY A 299 7.81 11.98 -13.62
N PRO A 300 8.28 13.24 -13.65
CA PRO A 300 7.47 14.34 -14.14
C PRO A 300 7.13 14.23 -15.64
N ILE A 301 8.01 13.56 -16.38
CA ILE A 301 7.91 13.33 -17.82
C ILE A 301 6.98 12.15 -18.16
N LEU A 302 6.67 11.26 -17.20
CA LEU A 302 5.83 10.08 -17.44
C LEU A 302 4.47 10.46 -18.05
N PHE A 303 3.85 11.52 -17.54
CA PHE A 303 2.56 12.01 -18.01
C PHE A 303 2.61 12.65 -19.41
N GLN A 304 3.81 13.01 -19.90
CA GLN A 304 4.02 13.59 -21.24
C GLN A 304 4.41 12.52 -22.26
N MET A 305 5.37 11.65 -21.90
CA MET A 305 5.94 10.64 -22.80
C MET A 305 5.14 9.34 -22.84
N HIS A 306 4.49 8.99 -21.73
CA HIS A 306 3.72 7.75 -21.59
C HIS A 306 2.36 8.00 -20.91
N PRO A 307 1.53 8.91 -21.45
CA PRO A 307 0.24 9.24 -20.87
C PRO A 307 -0.67 8.00 -20.74
N GLU A 308 -0.57 7.05 -21.66
CA GLU A 308 -1.29 5.78 -21.63
C GLU A 308 -0.94 4.91 -20.42
N ILE A 309 0.32 4.95 -19.95
CA ILE A 309 0.74 4.22 -18.76
C ILE A 309 0.18 4.93 -17.52
N ALA A 310 0.42 6.24 -17.41
CA ALA A 310 0.03 7.01 -16.23
C ALA A 310 -1.51 7.02 -16.04
N TRP A 311 -2.25 7.38 -17.08
CA TRP A 311 -3.71 7.44 -17.03
C TRP A 311 -4.36 6.06 -17.12
N GLY A 312 -3.75 5.09 -17.80
CA GLY A 312 -4.25 3.72 -17.82
C GLY A 312 -4.28 3.10 -16.44
N VAL A 313 -3.26 3.37 -15.62
CA VAL A 313 -3.18 2.85 -14.24
C VAL A 313 -4.18 3.55 -13.34
N ILE A 314 -4.28 4.88 -13.43
CA ILE A 314 -5.30 5.64 -12.74
C ILE A 314 -6.69 5.09 -13.15
N ALA A 315 -7.03 5.03 -14.44
CA ALA A 315 -8.30 4.48 -14.88
C ALA A 315 -8.57 3.05 -14.36
N SER A 316 -7.55 2.19 -14.38
CA SER A 316 -7.65 0.81 -13.86
C SER A 316 -7.95 0.74 -12.38
N MET A 317 -7.41 1.67 -11.57
CA MET A 317 -7.69 1.72 -10.13
C MET A 317 -9.12 2.17 -9.84
N LEU A 318 -9.65 3.10 -10.63
CA LEU A 318 -11.03 3.55 -10.49
C LEU A 318 -12.00 2.38 -10.77
N LEU A 319 -11.79 1.70 -11.91
CA LEU A 319 -12.56 0.52 -12.27
C LEU A 319 -12.36 -0.62 -11.27
N GLY A 320 -11.10 -0.85 -10.87
CA GLY A 320 -10.72 -1.85 -9.89
C GLY A 320 -11.43 -1.65 -8.55
N ASN A 321 -11.55 -0.42 -8.07
CA ASN A 321 -12.25 -0.13 -6.82
C ASN A 321 -13.75 -0.49 -6.89
N ILE A 322 -14.40 -0.20 -8.03
CA ILE A 322 -15.79 -0.58 -8.27
C ILE A 322 -15.92 -2.11 -8.33
N LEU A 323 -15.06 -2.78 -9.10
CA LEU A 323 -15.06 -4.23 -9.24
C LEU A 323 -14.77 -4.94 -7.92
N LEU A 324 -13.86 -4.40 -7.10
CA LEU A 324 -13.54 -4.96 -5.79
C LEU A 324 -14.78 -4.99 -4.92
N VAL A 325 -15.59 -3.94 -4.84
CA VAL A 325 -16.83 -3.99 -4.05
C VAL A 325 -17.81 -5.03 -4.59
N LEU A 326 -18.00 -5.05 -5.91
CA LEU A 326 -18.91 -5.96 -6.59
C LEU A 326 -18.52 -7.43 -6.42
N ILE A 327 -17.23 -7.72 -6.33
CA ILE A 327 -16.71 -9.09 -6.17
C ILE A 327 -16.57 -9.43 -4.68
N ASN A 328 -16.02 -8.53 -3.87
CA ASN A 328 -15.63 -8.82 -2.49
C ASN A 328 -16.80 -8.90 -1.51
N LEU A 329 -17.89 -8.16 -1.72
CA LEU A 329 -19.07 -8.26 -0.85
C LEU A 329 -19.78 -9.61 -1.05
N PRO A 330 -20.12 -10.05 -2.28
CA PRO A 330 -20.74 -11.36 -2.50
C PRO A 330 -19.82 -12.54 -2.14
N LEU A 331 -18.52 -12.42 -2.44
CA LEU A 331 -17.54 -13.48 -2.14
C LEU A 331 -17.01 -13.43 -0.71
N ALA A 332 -17.50 -12.55 0.16
CA ALA A 332 -17.01 -12.43 1.53
C ALA A 332 -17.08 -13.77 2.29
N VAL A 333 -18.17 -14.52 2.17
CA VAL A 333 -18.33 -15.82 2.84
C VAL A 333 -17.39 -16.89 2.26
N PRO A 334 -17.35 -17.15 0.92
CA PRO A 334 -16.38 -18.06 0.33
C PRO A 334 -14.91 -17.74 0.64
N LEU A 335 -14.53 -16.45 0.61
CA LEU A 335 -13.15 -16.02 0.85
C LEU A 335 -12.74 -16.21 2.31
N VAL A 336 -13.66 -16.11 3.26
CA VAL A 336 -13.39 -16.44 4.67
C VAL A 336 -13.32 -17.95 4.88
N GLN A 337 -14.04 -18.76 4.09
CA GLN A 337 -13.90 -20.22 4.15
C GLN A 337 -12.53 -20.69 3.66
N LEU A 338 -11.92 -19.99 2.70
CA LEU A 338 -10.53 -20.23 2.29
C LEU A 338 -9.53 -20.08 3.44
N LEU A 339 -9.81 -19.22 4.43
CA LEU A 339 -8.95 -19.08 5.62
C LEU A 339 -8.96 -20.32 6.54
N ARG A 340 -9.84 -21.31 6.29
CA ARG A 340 -9.83 -22.61 6.99
C ARG A 340 -8.79 -23.59 6.46
N VAL A 341 -8.32 -23.36 5.24
CA VAL A 341 -7.29 -24.20 4.62
C VAL A 341 -5.94 -23.69 5.12
N PRO A 342 -5.12 -24.54 5.79
CA PRO A 342 -3.87 -24.14 6.42
C PRO A 342 -2.83 -23.61 5.44
#